data_AF-A0A2E5DRH5-F1
#
_entry.id   AF-A0A2E5DRH5-F1
#
_cell.length_a   1.000
_cell.length_b   1.000
_cell.length_c   1.000
_cell.angle_alpha   90.00
_cell.angle_beta   90.00
_cell.angle_gamma   90.00
#
_symmetry.space_group_name_H-M   'P 1'
#
loop_
_entity.id
_entity.type
_entity.pdbx_description
1 polymer ?
#
loop_
_entity_poly.entity_id
_entity_poly.type
_entity_poly.pdbx_seq_one_letter_code
_entity_poly.pdbx_strand_id
1 'polypeptide(L)'
;MANNFKILITILLFIFISGCEKKVDEKIIETNNDFPEIEYINAKKLLDEQRFNEAQKSFNEIEKKYPLSNWSLKSKIMSIFIDYLKLDYENASINIQRFINKYPDYKDIDYAYYLKALISYEQIKNPALDATYTSESQKNFKELIRRFPTSKYSKDAEQKLILIETILAGKDMHIGFYYLQQKKYLAALNRYIKIVDNYKPNKYTPEALHRIVEIYYSLGMIGDAERVAAVLGYNYPESDWYMKSYKLVGKKEVLNSDDKSWASKLLNKIK
;
A
#
# COMPACT_ATOMS: atom_id res chain seq x y z
N MET A 1 26.35 -39.47 -86.53
CA MET A 1 26.81 -39.94 -85.21
C MET A 1 27.22 -38.84 -84.22
N ALA A 2 27.18 -37.54 -84.57
CA ALA A 2 27.59 -36.46 -83.65
C ALA A 2 26.46 -35.85 -82.80
N ASN A 3 25.18 -35.99 -83.20
CA ASN A 3 24.05 -35.38 -82.48
C ASN A 3 23.55 -36.20 -81.28
N ASN A 4 23.70 -37.52 -81.32
CA ASN A 4 23.32 -38.40 -80.22
C ASN A 4 24.31 -38.32 -79.04
N PHE A 5 25.57 -37.92 -79.31
CA PHE A 5 26.59 -37.74 -78.28
C PHE A 5 26.38 -36.43 -77.48
N LYS A 6 25.89 -35.38 -78.14
CA LYS A 6 25.50 -34.13 -77.46
C LYS A 6 24.30 -34.34 -76.54
N ILE A 7 23.28 -35.09 -76.99
CA ILE A 7 22.10 -35.42 -76.16
C ILE A 7 22.48 -36.26 -74.94
N LEU A 8 23.45 -37.18 -75.08
CA LEU A 8 23.96 -37.99 -73.96
C LEU A 8 24.70 -37.14 -72.91
N ILE A 9 25.45 -36.11 -73.34
CA ILE A 9 26.17 -35.19 -72.45
C ILE A 9 25.20 -34.23 -71.74
N THR A 10 24.14 -33.76 -72.40
CA THR A 10 23.15 -32.89 -71.78
C THR A 10 22.30 -33.62 -70.73
N ILE A 11 22.05 -34.92 -70.90
CA ILE A 11 21.34 -35.75 -69.91
C ILE A 11 22.24 -36.09 -68.71
N LEU A 12 23.55 -36.28 -68.92
CA LEU A 12 24.50 -36.57 -67.83
C LEU A 12 24.75 -35.35 -66.93
N LEU A 13 24.56 -34.13 -67.42
CA LEU A 13 24.72 -32.89 -66.65
C LEU A 13 23.52 -32.56 -65.76
N PHE A 14 22.35 -33.19 -65.98
CA PHE A 14 21.13 -32.94 -65.19
C PHE A 14 20.99 -33.86 -63.96
N ILE A 15 21.82 -34.89 -63.83
CA ILE A 15 21.74 -35.90 -62.76
C ILE A 15 22.55 -35.48 -61.50
N PHE A 16 23.33 -34.40 -61.57
CA PHE A 16 24.17 -33.94 -60.45
C PHE A 16 23.54 -32.90 -59.51
N ILE A 17 22.25 -32.56 -59.66
CA ILE A 17 21.56 -31.59 -58.77
C ILE A 17 20.61 -32.29 -57.77
N SER A 18 20.75 -33.61 -57.56
CA SER A 18 20.14 -34.28 -56.41
C SER A 18 20.96 -33.98 -55.14
N GLY A 19 20.97 -32.71 -54.74
CA GLY A 19 21.39 -32.30 -53.42
C GLY A 19 20.40 -32.89 -52.41
N CYS A 20 20.82 -33.97 -51.76
CA CYS A 20 20.15 -34.44 -50.57
C CYS A 20 20.37 -33.39 -49.49
N GLU A 21 19.37 -32.52 -49.28
CA GLU A 21 19.27 -31.73 -48.06
C GLU A 21 19.10 -32.75 -46.93
N LYS A 22 20.23 -33.19 -46.41
CA LYS A 22 20.28 -33.86 -45.12
C LYS A 22 19.81 -32.79 -44.16
N LYS A 23 18.51 -32.82 -43.82
CA LYS A 23 18.01 -32.21 -42.60
C LYS A 23 18.97 -32.69 -41.53
N VAL A 24 19.89 -31.80 -41.17
CA VAL A 24 20.51 -31.85 -39.88
C VAL A 24 19.29 -31.76 -39.00
N ASP A 25 18.91 -32.89 -38.40
CA ASP A 25 18.22 -32.83 -37.14
C ASP A 25 19.20 -32.02 -36.28
N GLU A 26 19.04 -30.70 -36.31
CA GLU A 26 19.05 -29.94 -35.09
C GLU A 26 18.05 -30.71 -34.23
N LYS A 27 18.56 -31.72 -33.51
CA LYS A 27 18.59 -31.57 -32.07
C LYS A 27 19.04 -30.13 -31.85
N ILE A 28 18.06 -29.21 -31.91
CA ILE A 28 17.81 -28.31 -30.82
C ILE A 28 18.10 -29.22 -29.65
N ILE A 29 19.31 -29.07 -29.10
CA ILE A 29 19.46 -29.27 -27.70
C ILE A 29 18.34 -28.37 -27.21
N GLU A 30 17.16 -28.95 -26.96
CA GLU A 30 16.29 -28.43 -25.95
C GLU A 30 17.28 -28.38 -24.81
N THR A 31 17.91 -27.21 -24.66
CA THR A 31 18.53 -26.82 -23.44
C THR A 31 17.34 -26.97 -22.53
N ASN A 32 17.26 -28.12 -21.88
CA ASN A 32 16.32 -28.38 -20.83
C ASN A 32 16.51 -27.17 -19.95
N ASN A 33 15.61 -26.21 -20.10
CA ASN A 33 15.66 -24.92 -19.45
C ASN A 33 15.20 -25.14 -18.01
N ASP A 34 15.71 -26.21 -17.40
CA ASP A 34 15.49 -26.73 -16.05
C ASP A 34 16.26 -25.89 -15.02
N PHE A 35 16.43 -24.60 -15.34
CA PHE A 35 16.94 -23.63 -14.41
C PHE A 35 15.76 -22.82 -13.88
N PRO A 36 15.57 -22.75 -12.56
CA PRO A 36 14.45 -22.02 -11.97
C PRO A 36 14.42 -20.54 -12.35
N GLU A 37 15.57 -19.96 -12.70
CA GLU A 37 15.68 -18.59 -13.24
C GLU A 37 14.98 -18.44 -14.59
N ILE A 38 15.22 -19.35 -15.54
CA ILE A 38 14.63 -19.27 -16.88
C ILE A 38 13.11 -19.48 -16.79
N GLU A 39 12.67 -20.46 -16.00
CA GLU A 39 11.25 -20.68 -15.74
C GLU A 39 10.61 -19.45 -15.10
N TYR A 40 11.27 -18.80 -14.14
CA TYR A 40 10.78 -17.57 -13.52
C TYR A 40 10.66 -16.42 -14.53
N ILE A 41 11.65 -16.24 -15.41
CA ILE A 41 11.62 -15.19 -16.45
C ILE A 41 10.41 -15.43 -17.37
N ASN A 42 10.17 -16.67 -17.78
CA ASN A 42 9.01 -17.04 -18.60
C ASN A 42 7.68 -16.79 -17.86
N ALA A 43 7.58 -17.17 -16.59
CA ALA A 43 6.40 -16.90 -15.76
C ALA A 43 6.15 -15.38 -15.60
N LYS A 44 7.22 -14.60 -15.44
CA LYS A 44 7.14 -13.14 -15.39
C LYS A 44 6.68 -12.54 -16.72
N LYS A 45 7.12 -13.07 -17.86
CA LYS A 45 6.64 -12.63 -19.18
C LYS A 45 5.13 -12.84 -19.32
N LEU A 46 4.61 -13.99 -18.88
CA LEU A 46 3.17 -14.24 -18.84
C LEU A 46 2.43 -13.21 -17.96
N LEU A 47 3.02 -12.85 -16.81
CA LEU A 47 2.47 -11.81 -15.94
C LEU A 47 2.46 -10.44 -16.61
N ASP A 48 3.56 -10.06 -17.28
CA ASP A 48 3.69 -8.79 -18.00
C ASP A 48 2.69 -8.72 -19.17
N GLU A 49 2.35 -9.86 -19.78
CA GLU A 49 1.28 -10.04 -20.80
C GLU A 49 -0.14 -10.09 -20.20
N GLN A 50 -0.31 -9.89 -18.88
CA GLN A 50 -1.57 -9.98 -18.14
C GLN A 50 -2.25 -11.37 -18.19
N ARG A 51 -1.50 -12.43 -18.54
CA ARG A 51 -1.97 -13.81 -18.55
C ARG A 51 -1.91 -14.41 -17.14
N PHE A 52 -2.67 -13.82 -16.22
CA PHE A 52 -2.57 -14.07 -14.77
C PHE A 52 -2.69 -15.55 -14.38
N ASN A 53 -3.65 -16.27 -14.94
CA ASN A 53 -3.86 -17.69 -14.61
C ASN A 53 -2.68 -18.57 -15.06
N GLU A 54 -2.08 -18.26 -16.20
CA GLU A 54 -0.94 -19.02 -16.72
C GLU A 54 0.33 -18.67 -15.96
N ALA A 55 0.57 -17.38 -15.72
CA ALA A 55 1.67 -16.91 -14.88
C ALA A 55 1.62 -17.54 -13.48
N GLN A 56 0.45 -17.56 -12.85
CA GLN A 56 0.25 -18.15 -11.52
C GLN A 56 0.54 -19.65 -11.52
N LYS A 57 0.08 -20.38 -12.53
CA LYS A 57 0.41 -21.80 -12.71
C LYS A 57 1.93 -21.98 -12.83
N SER A 58 2.59 -21.22 -13.69
CA SER A 58 4.05 -21.30 -13.86
C SER A 58 4.81 -20.99 -12.57
N PHE A 59 4.42 -19.96 -11.81
CA PHE A 59 5.04 -19.66 -10.52
C PHE A 59 4.85 -20.79 -9.50
N ASN A 60 3.66 -21.39 -9.44
CA ASN A 60 3.40 -22.53 -8.54
C ASN A 60 4.19 -23.78 -8.95
N GLU A 61 4.41 -24.02 -10.25
CA GLU A 61 5.25 -25.14 -10.70
C GLU A 61 6.72 -24.94 -10.31
N ILE A 62 7.25 -23.72 -10.36
CA ILE A 62 8.61 -23.41 -9.88
C ILE A 62 8.74 -23.72 -8.38
N GLU A 63 7.74 -23.37 -7.57
CA GLU A 63 7.72 -23.68 -6.13
C GLU A 63 7.77 -25.20 -5.87
N LYS A 64 7.02 -25.98 -6.66
CA LYS A 64 6.97 -27.45 -6.54
C LYS A 64 8.26 -28.12 -7.01
N LYS A 65 8.80 -27.68 -8.15
CA LYS A 65 9.98 -28.29 -8.79
C LYS A 65 11.28 -27.95 -8.06
N TYR A 66 11.38 -26.74 -7.49
CA TYR A 66 12.61 -26.24 -6.87
C TYR A 66 12.40 -25.69 -5.45
N PRO A 67 11.88 -26.48 -4.50
CA PRO A 67 11.39 -25.99 -3.21
C PRO A 67 12.44 -25.30 -2.32
N LEU A 68 13.72 -25.63 -2.50
CA LEU A 68 14.84 -25.06 -1.74
C LEU A 68 15.52 -23.86 -2.43
N SER A 69 15.07 -23.49 -3.63
CA SER A 69 15.68 -22.39 -4.40
C SER A 69 15.16 -21.02 -3.96
N ASN A 70 16.00 -19.99 -4.06
CA ASN A 70 15.56 -18.59 -3.85
C ASN A 70 14.46 -18.19 -4.84
N TRP A 71 14.47 -18.78 -6.03
CA TRP A 71 13.44 -18.59 -7.06
C TRP A 71 12.09 -19.14 -6.64
N SER A 72 12.02 -20.22 -5.87
CA SER A 72 10.76 -20.72 -5.30
C SER A 72 10.11 -19.69 -4.39
N LEU A 73 10.87 -19.06 -3.49
CA LEU A 73 10.35 -18.01 -2.62
C LEU A 73 9.87 -16.78 -3.40
N LYS A 74 10.65 -16.38 -4.42
CA LYS A 74 10.28 -15.28 -5.32
C LYS A 74 9.00 -15.59 -6.09
N SER A 75 8.89 -16.80 -6.65
CA SER A 75 7.70 -17.29 -7.34
C SER A 75 6.48 -17.35 -6.42
N LYS A 76 6.67 -17.76 -5.15
CA LYS A 76 5.59 -17.79 -4.16
C LYS A 76 5.01 -16.40 -3.92
N ILE A 77 5.86 -15.39 -3.72
CA ILE A 77 5.39 -14.00 -3.59
C ILE A 77 4.69 -13.54 -4.87
N MET A 78 5.21 -13.89 -6.06
CA MET A 78 4.56 -13.50 -7.33
C MET A 78 3.18 -14.16 -7.50
N SER A 79 3.01 -15.42 -7.09
CA SER A 79 1.68 -16.05 -7.08
C SER A 79 0.70 -15.31 -6.17
N ILE A 80 1.15 -14.86 -5.00
CA ILE A 80 0.32 -14.07 -4.06
C ILE A 80 0.01 -12.69 -4.63
N PHE A 81 0.98 -12.07 -5.31
CA PHE A 81 0.78 -10.81 -6.01
C PHE A 81 -0.25 -10.95 -7.14
N ILE A 82 -0.31 -12.10 -7.82
CA ILE A 82 -1.36 -12.37 -8.80
C ILE A 82 -2.74 -12.49 -8.14
N ASP A 83 -2.86 -13.13 -6.97
CA ASP A 83 -4.13 -13.15 -6.21
C ASP A 83 -4.60 -11.71 -5.93
N TYR A 84 -3.67 -10.84 -5.49
CA TYR A 84 -3.92 -9.41 -5.31
C TYR A 84 -4.39 -8.73 -6.60
N LEU A 85 -3.72 -8.94 -7.73
CA LEU A 85 -4.10 -8.35 -9.03
C LEU A 85 -5.47 -8.83 -9.52
N LYS A 86 -5.84 -10.06 -9.18
CA LYS A 86 -7.15 -10.65 -9.50
C LYS A 86 -8.25 -10.22 -8.51
N LEU A 87 -7.95 -9.30 -7.59
CA LEU A 87 -8.85 -8.85 -6.52
C LEU A 87 -9.27 -9.96 -5.54
N ASP A 88 -8.54 -11.09 -5.54
CA ASP A 88 -8.74 -12.19 -4.61
C ASP A 88 -7.98 -11.91 -3.30
N TYR A 89 -8.42 -10.85 -2.62
CA TYR A 89 -7.76 -10.34 -1.42
C TYR A 89 -7.81 -11.30 -0.24
N GLU A 90 -8.81 -12.20 -0.19
CA GLU A 90 -8.93 -13.21 0.86
C GLU A 90 -7.78 -14.23 0.74
N ASN A 91 -7.60 -14.83 -0.45
CA ASN A 91 -6.49 -15.75 -0.67
C ASN A 91 -5.14 -15.04 -0.56
N ALA A 92 -5.02 -13.82 -1.11
CA ALA A 92 -3.80 -13.04 -1.02
C ALA A 92 -3.41 -12.78 0.45
N SER A 93 -4.37 -12.39 1.30
CA SER A 93 -4.15 -12.10 2.73
C SER A 93 -3.70 -13.34 3.51
N ILE A 94 -4.36 -14.48 3.28
CA ILE A 94 -3.99 -15.75 3.93
C ILE A 94 -2.58 -16.18 3.52
N ASN A 95 -2.30 -16.15 2.21
CA ASN A 95 -1.03 -16.65 1.68
C ASN A 95 0.15 -15.72 2.01
N ILE A 96 -0.04 -14.39 2.01
CA ILE A 96 1.03 -13.45 2.40
C ILE A 96 1.38 -13.59 3.88
N GLN A 97 0.38 -13.76 4.75
CA GLN A 97 0.63 -13.96 6.18
C GLN A 97 1.35 -15.28 6.44
N ARG A 98 0.98 -16.36 5.74
CA ARG A 98 1.71 -17.64 5.77
C ARG A 98 3.14 -17.49 5.29
N PHE A 99 3.36 -16.75 4.20
CA PHE A 99 4.70 -16.50 3.66
C PHE A 99 5.59 -15.79 4.69
N ILE A 100 5.11 -14.68 5.28
CA ILE A 100 5.84 -13.92 6.29
C ILE A 100 6.19 -14.79 7.51
N ASN A 101 5.24 -15.61 7.97
CA ASN A 101 5.45 -16.48 9.13
C ASN A 101 6.46 -17.61 8.83
N LYS A 102 6.43 -18.16 7.61
CA LYS A 102 7.27 -19.30 7.23
C LYS A 102 8.69 -18.88 6.84
N TYR A 103 8.85 -17.69 6.25
CA TYR A 103 10.13 -17.22 5.70
C TYR A 103 10.47 -15.81 6.20
N PRO A 104 10.62 -15.59 7.52
CA PRO A 104 10.92 -14.27 8.08
C PRO A 104 12.28 -13.71 7.62
N ASP A 105 13.25 -14.56 7.30
CA ASP A 105 14.61 -14.18 6.90
C ASP A 105 14.76 -14.01 5.37
N TYR A 106 13.65 -14.00 4.62
CA TYR A 106 13.69 -13.80 3.18
C TYR A 106 14.29 -12.42 2.82
N LYS A 107 15.18 -12.38 1.83
CA LYS A 107 15.93 -11.16 1.47
C LYS A 107 15.03 -9.95 1.17
N ASP A 108 13.92 -10.16 0.47
CA ASP A 108 12.95 -9.11 0.12
C ASP A 108 11.66 -9.22 0.97
N ILE A 109 11.80 -9.59 2.25
CA ILE A 109 10.68 -9.72 3.18
C ILE A 109 9.92 -8.39 3.36
N ASP A 110 10.59 -7.26 3.20
CA ASP A 110 10.00 -5.92 3.22
C ASP A 110 8.90 -5.76 2.16
N TYR A 111 9.08 -6.32 0.97
CA TYR A 111 8.04 -6.36 -0.06
C TYR A 111 6.82 -7.18 0.37
N ALA A 112 7.02 -8.29 1.08
CA ALA A 112 5.90 -9.10 1.57
C ALA A 112 5.04 -8.34 2.59
N TYR A 113 5.68 -7.59 3.50
CA TYR A 113 4.98 -6.70 4.43
C TYR A 113 4.26 -5.56 3.70
N TYR A 114 4.86 -5.00 2.66
CA TYR A 114 4.23 -3.99 1.82
C TYR A 114 3.01 -4.54 1.07
N LEU A 115 3.12 -5.72 0.46
CA LEU A 115 2.01 -6.38 -0.22
C LEU A 115 0.86 -6.70 0.75
N LYS A 116 1.17 -7.17 1.97
CA LYS A 116 0.17 -7.35 3.04
C LYS A 116 -0.57 -6.04 3.36
N ALA A 117 0.15 -4.92 3.44
CA ALA A 117 -0.47 -3.62 3.68
C ALA A 117 -1.34 -3.16 2.49
N LEU A 118 -0.90 -3.40 1.25
CA LEU A 118 -1.68 -3.11 0.05
C LEU A 118 -2.98 -3.93 -0.03
N ILE A 119 -2.94 -5.22 0.27
CA ILE A 119 -4.14 -6.09 0.24
C ILE A 119 -5.25 -5.56 1.15
N SER A 120 -4.90 -5.05 2.33
CA SER A 120 -5.88 -4.41 3.24
C SER A 120 -6.24 -2.99 2.81
N TYR A 121 -5.33 -2.26 2.17
CA TYR A 121 -5.55 -0.91 1.65
C TYR A 121 -6.58 -0.87 0.51
N GLU A 122 -6.48 -1.78 -0.46
CA GLU A 122 -7.41 -1.83 -1.60
C GLU A 122 -8.84 -2.22 -1.20
N GLN A 123 -9.01 -2.77 0.00
CA GLN A 123 -10.32 -3.12 0.57
C GLN A 123 -10.94 -1.98 1.39
N ILE A 124 -10.29 -0.81 1.47
CA ILE A 124 -10.85 0.36 2.13
C ILE A 124 -12.06 0.85 1.33
N LYS A 125 -13.24 0.67 1.93
CA LYS A 125 -14.52 1.15 1.40
C LYS A 125 -14.81 2.59 1.86
N ASN A 126 -16.00 3.09 1.54
CA ASN A 126 -16.48 4.40 1.95
C ASN A 126 -16.20 4.67 3.45
N PRO A 127 -15.53 5.79 3.81
CA PRO A 127 -15.21 6.18 5.19
C PRO A 127 -16.39 6.17 6.18
N ALA A 128 -17.62 6.30 5.70
CA ALA A 128 -18.83 6.26 6.51
C ALA A 128 -19.25 4.84 6.96
N LEU A 129 -18.69 3.80 6.35
CA LEU A 129 -19.02 2.40 6.62
C LEU A 129 -18.07 1.79 7.67
N ASP A 130 -18.05 0.46 7.74
CA ASP A 130 -17.13 -0.28 8.59
C ASP A 130 -15.66 0.03 8.26
N ALA A 131 -14.86 0.27 9.30
CA ALA A 131 -13.46 0.69 9.19
C ALA A 131 -12.48 -0.44 9.55
N THR A 132 -12.93 -1.70 9.49
CA THR A 132 -12.09 -2.88 9.77
C THR A 132 -10.84 -2.89 8.88
N TYR A 133 -11.01 -2.87 7.56
CA TYR A 133 -9.88 -2.85 6.63
C TYR A 133 -9.04 -1.57 6.71
N THR A 134 -9.65 -0.42 6.99
CA THR A 134 -8.92 0.84 7.21
C THR A 134 -7.98 0.73 8.42
N SER A 135 -8.46 0.17 9.52
CA SER A 135 -7.68 0.01 10.75
C SER A 135 -6.61 -1.07 10.60
N GLU A 136 -6.94 -2.16 9.89
CA GLU A 136 -5.99 -3.21 9.55
C GLU A 136 -4.86 -2.68 8.65
N SER A 137 -5.21 -1.94 7.61
CA SER A 137 -4.24 -1.31 6.71
C SER A 137 -3.35 -0.32 7.46
N GLN A 138 -3.92 0.49 8.35
CA GLN A 138 -3.14 1.38 9.22
C GLN A 138 -2.10 0.59 10.03
N LYS A 139 -2.51 -0.53 10.65
CA LYS A 139 -1.62 -1.39 11.44
C LYS A 139 -0.51 -1.99 10.56
N ASN A 140 -0.86 -2.49 9.38
CA ASN A 140 0.10 -3.13 8.47
C ASN A 140 1.14 -2.14 7.92
N PHE A 141 0.73 -0.94 7.50
CA PHE A 141 1.68 0.10 7.08
C PHE A 141 2.57 0.59 8.24
N LYS A 142 2.00 0.78 9.44
CA LYS A 142 2.80 1.10 10.64
C LYS A 142 3.82 0.01 10.95
N GLU A 143 3.45 -1.26 10.79
CA GLU A 143 4.38 -2.38 10.98
C GLU A 143 5.53 -2.35 9.96
N LEU A 144 5.23 -2.16 8.67
CA LEU A 144 6.23 -2.02 7.61
C LEU A 144 7.21 -0.89 7.91
N ILE A 145 6.72 0.32 8.17
CA ILE A 145 7.56 1.52 8.42
C ILE A 145 8.43 1.31 9.66
N ARG A 146 7.87 0.72 10.73
CA ARG A 146 8.60 0.46 11.97
C ARG A 146 9.70 -0.59 11.80
N ARG A 147 9.43 -1.66 11.05
CA ARG A 147 10.39 -2.77 10.86
C ARG A 147 11.44 -2.45 9.79
N PHE A 148 11.06 -1.74 8.73
CA PHE A 148 11.89 -1.53 7.54
C PHE A 148 11.95 -0.05 7.15
N PRO A 149 12.40 0.88 8.02
CA PRO A 149 12.35 2.31 7.74
C PRO A 149 13.12 2.74 6.48
N THR A 150 14.17 1.99 6.10
CA THR A 150 15.01 2.27 4.92
C THR A 150 14.59 1.50 3.66
N SER A 151 13.50 0.74 3.70
CA SER A 151 12.99 0.02 2.52
C SER A 151 12.57 1.00 1.43
N LYS A 152 12.74 0.59 0.17
CA LYS A 152 12.22 1.33 -0.99
C LYS A 152 10.70 1.53 -0.96
N TYR A 153 9.96 0.71 -0.19
CA TYR A 153 8.51 0.79 -0.04
C TYR A 153 8.06 1.74 1.08
N SER A 154 8.97 2.17 1.97
CA SER A 154 8.60 2.93 3.17
C SER A 154 8.06 4.32 2.85
N LYS A 155 8.61 4.98 1.84
CA LYS A 155 8.12 6.30 1.42
C LYS A 155 6.69 6.27 0.89
N ASP A 156 6.36 5.26 0.07
CA ASP A 156 4.99 5.07 -0.42
C ASP A 156 4.04 4.69 0.74
N ALA A 157 4.49 3.78 1.61
CA ALA A 157 3.76 3.37 2.80
C ALA A 157 3.41 4.55 3.73
N GLU A 158 4.33 5.51 3.92
CA GLU A 158 4.09 6.72 4.68
C GLU A 158 2.99 7.60 4.06
N GLN A 159 3.00 7.76 2.73
CA GLN A 159 1.99 8.53 2.02
C GLN A 159 0.61 7.87 2.13
N LYS A 160 0.53 6.55 1.95
CA LYS A 160 -0.71 5.79 2.14
C LYS A 160 -1.20 5.86 3.60
N LEU A 161 -0.29 5.79 4.57
CA LEU A 161 -0.62 5.92 5.97
C LEU A 161 -1.24 7.30 6.29
N ILE A 162 -0.70 8.39 5.73
CA ILE A 162 -1.29 9.74 5.89
C ILE A 162 -2.73 9.78 5.38
N LEU A 163 -3.00 9.17 4.22
CA LEU A 163 -4.35 9.09 3.67
C LEU A 163 -5.29 8.28 4.57
N ILE A 164 -4.84 7.12 5.04
CA ILE A 164 -5.60 6.26 5.96
C ILE A 164 -5.94 7.00 7.26
N GLU A 165 -4.97 7.71 7.85
CA GLU A 165 -5.19 8.50 9.06
C GLU A 165 -6.16 9.65 8.81
N THR A 166 -6.13 10.27 7.63
CA THR A 166 -7.10 11.29 7.23
C THR A 166 -8.52 10.72 7.09
N ILE A 167 -8.66 9.50 6.54
CA ILE A 167 -9.96 8.80 6.44
C ILE A 167 -10.52 8.52 7.84
N LEU A 168 -9.69 8.00 8.75
CA LEU A 168 -10.09 7.72 10.13
C LEU A 168 -10.45 9.00 10.89
N ALA A 169 -9.69 10.08 10.69
CA ALA A 169 -10.00 11.40 11.24
C ALA A 169 -11.36 11.92 10.75
N GLY A 170 -11.67 11.78 9.46
CA GLY A 170 -12.97 12.15 8.90
C GLY A 170 -14.12 11.36 9.52
N LYS A 171 -13.93 10.05 9.77
CA LYS A 171 -14.92 9.23 10.46
C LYS A 171 -15.17 9.69 11.91
N ASP A 172 -14.10 9.94 12.67
CA ASP A 172 -14.24 10.48 14.03
C ASP A 172 -14.88 11.88 14.02
N MET A 173 -14.64 12.68 12.98
CA MET A 173 -15.26 13.99 12.79
C MET A 173 -16.78 13.88 12.61
N HIS A 174 -17.24 12.98 11.74
CA HIS A 174 -18.67 12.73 11.53
C HIS A 174 -19.37 12.22 12.80
N ILE A 175 -18.73 11.30 13.54
CA ILE A 175 -19.29 10.78 14.80
C ILE A 175 -19.33 11.88 15.87
N GLY A 176 -18.27 12.69 15.96
CA GLY A 176 -18.20 13.84 16.86
C GLY A 176 -19.30 14.84 16.59
N PHE A 177 -19.55 15.15 15.31
CA PHE A 177 -20.64 16.04 14.89
C PHE A 177 -22.00 15.50 15.31
N TYR A 178 -22.26 14.21 15.06
CA TYR A 178 -23.51 13.57 15.47
C TYR A 178 -23.75 13.65 16.99
N TYR A 179 -22.74 13.41 17.82
CA TYR A 179 -22.86 13.56 19.27
C TYR A 179 -23.06 15.01 19.71
N LEU A 180 -22.40 15.96 19.05
CA LEU A 180 -22.55 17.38 19.34
C LEU A 180 -23.98 17.86 19.06
N GLN A 181 -24.60 17.42 17.95
CA GLN A 181 -26.00 17.73 17.63
C GLN A 181 -26.98 17.22 18.70
N GLN A 182 -26.64 16.13 19.39
CA GLN A 182 -27.42 15.57 20.49
C GLN A 182 -27.08 16.18 21.86
N LYS A 183 -26.25 17.23 21.90
CA LYS A 183 -25.73 17.84 23.14
C LYS A 183 -24.97 16.85 24.04
N LYS A 184 -24.46 15.74 23.46
CA LYS A 184 -23.60 14.77 24.16
C LYS A 184 -22.15 15.26 24.14
N TYR A 185 -21.90 16.36 24.87
CA TYR A 185 -20.64 17.11 24.81
C TYR A 185 -19.41 16.25 25.11
N LEU A 186 -19.43 15.43 26.16
CA LEU A 186 -18.28 14.59 26.51
C LEU A 186 -17.96 13.54 25.43
N ALA A 187 -18.99 12.93 24.84
CA ALA A 187 -18.80 11.95 23.76
C ALA A 187 -18.26 12.61 22.49
N ALA A 188 -18.75 13.81 22.15
CA ALA A 188 -18.22 14.59 21.04
C ALA A 188 -16.78 15.03 21.29
N LEU A 189 -16.48 15.53 22.50
CA LEU A 189 -15.15 15.96 22.91
C LEU A 189 -14.12 14.83 22.76
N ASN A 190 -14.45 13.62 23.23
CA ASN A 190 -13.56 12.45 23.10
C ASN A 190 -13.25 12.12 21.63
N ARG A 191 -14.20 12.34 20.70
CA ARG A 191 -13.98 12.13 19.26
C ARG A 191 -13.04 13.18 18.68
N TYR A 192 -13.25 14.46 19.00
CA TYR A 192 -12.38 15.52 18.50
C TYR A 192 -10.98 15.48 19.11
N ILE A 193 -10.86 15.13 20.40
CA ILE A 193 -9.55 14.89 21.05
C ILE A 193 -8.80 13.77 20.33
N LYS A 194 -9.48 12.68 20.00
CA LYS A 194 -8.87 11.57 19.24
C LYS A 194 -8.31 12.04 17.89
N ILE A 195 -8.95 13.00 17.23
CA ILE A 195 -8.45 13.53 15.96
C ILE A 195 -7.12 14.26 16.12
N VAL A 196 -7.02 15.12 17.14
CA VAL A 196 -5.83 15.94 17.38
C VAL A 196 -4.69 15.16 18.06
N ASP A 197 -5.01 14.10 18.79
CA ASP A 197 -4.02 13.32 19.54
C ASP A 197 -3.58 12.04 18.81
N ASN A 198 -4.43 11.35 18.04
CA ASN A 198 -4.04 10.05 17.48
C ASN A 198 -3.60 10.09 16.01
N TYR A 199 -3.93 11.15 15.28
CA TYR A 199 -3.60 11.27 13.86
C TYR A 199 -2.61 12.39 13.62
N LYS A 200 -1.79 12.26 12.57
CA LYS A 200 -0.98 13.38 12.09
C LYS A 200 -1.88 14.57 11.70
N PRO A 201 -1.38 15.81 11.83
CA PRO A 201 -2.08 17.00 11.36
C PRO A 201 -2.64 16.82 9.94
N ASN A 202 -3.94 17.03 9.79
CA ASN A 202 -4.67 16.83 8.54
C ASN A 202 -5.79 17.86 8.39
N LYS A 203 -6.54 17.78 7.28
CA LYS A 203 -7.59 18.76 6.95
C LYS A 203 -8.69 18.91 8.02
N TYR A 204 -8.90 17.91 8.87
CA TYR A 204 -9.91 17.94 9.94
C TYR A 204 -9.35 18.51 11.26
N THR A 205 -8.04 18.62 11.41
CA THR A 205 -7.40 19.08 12.67
C THR A 205 -7.85 20.48 13.09
N PRO A 206 -7.89 21.50 12.19
CA PRO A 206 -8.33 22.84 12.59
C PRO A 206 -9.80 22.87 13.03
N GLU A 207 -10.68 22.14 12.33
CA GLU A 207 -12.09 22.06 12.70
C GLU A 207 -12.25 21.34 14.05
N ALA A 208 -11.59 20.21 14.25
CA ALA A 208 -11.65 19.45 15.50
C ALA A 208 -11.23 20.31 16.71
N LEU A 209 -10.13 21.08 16.58
CA LEU A 209 -9.70 22.03 17.61
C LEU A 209 -10.79 23.08 17.89
N HIS A 210 -11.39 23.67 16.86
CA HIS A 210 -12.49 24.61 17.04
C HIS A 210 -13.70 23.98 17.76
N ARG A 211 -14.08 22.75 17.40
CA ARG A 211 -15.17 22.03 18.09
C ARG A 211 -14.85 21.75 19.56
N ILE A 212 -13.58 21.47 19.89
CA ILE A 212 -13.13 21.34 21.29
C ILE A 212 -13.34 22.68 22.02
N VAL A 213 -12.97 23.80 21.41
CA VAL A 213 -13.20 25.15 21.96
C VAL A 213 -14.68 25.40 22.21
N GLU A 214 -15.55 25.12 21.22
CA GLU A 214 -17.01 25.26 21.36
C GLU A 214 -17.56 24.45 22.54
N ILE A 215 -17.11 23.21 22.68
CA ILE A 215 -17.55 22.32 23.76
C ILE A 215 -17.10 22.85 25.12
N TYR A 216 -15.82 23.19 25.30
CA TYR A 216 -15.34 23.71 26.58
C TYR A 216 -16.01 25.01 26.97
N TYR A 217 -16.21 25.90 26.00
CA TYR A 217 -16.92 27.15 26.23
C TYR A 217 -18.36 26.88 26.70
N SER A 218 -19.07 25.97 26.03
CA SER A 218 -20.44 25.57 26.39
C SER A 218 -20.56 24.92 27.77
N LEU A 219 -19.49 24.28 28.25
CA LEU A 219 -19.40 23.69 29.59
C LEU A 219 -18.93 24.68 30.67
N GLY A 220 -18.66 25.94 30.31
CA GLY A 220 -18.13 26.95 31.23
C GLY A 220 -16.64 26.80 31.56
N MET A 221 -15.93 25.90 30.87
CA MET A 221 -14.50 25.67 31.02
C MET A 221 -13.69 26.68 30.18
N ILE A 222 -13.89 27.98 30.47
CA ILE A 222 -13.40 29.08 29.63
C ILE A 222 -11.87 29.04 29.48
N GLY A 223 -11.14 28.77 30.56
CA GLY A 223 -9.68 28.67 30.50
C GLY A 223 -9.19 27.58 29.54
N ASP A 224 -9.84 26.42 29.52
CA ASP A 224 -9.47 25.35 28.57
C ASP A 224 -9.85 25.69 27.13
N ALA A 225 -10.99 26.36 26.92
CA ALA A 225 -11.38 26.86 25.62
C ALA A 225 -10.36 27.87 25.07
N GLU A 226 -9.92 28.83 25.88
CA GLU A 226 -8.88 29.81 25.53
C GLU A 226 -7.56 29.11 25.16
N ARG A 227 -7.12 28.12 25.96
CA ARG A 227 -5.89 27.38 25.67
C ARG A 227 -5.96 26.66 24.32
N VAL A 228 -7.02 25.92 24.04
CA VAL A 228 -7.15 25.20 22.76
C VAL A 228 -7.27 26.18 21.58
N ALA A 229 -7.94 27.32 21.76
CA ALA A 229 -8.01 28.37 20.74
C ALA A 229 -6.63 28.98 20.44
N ALA A 230 -5.76 29.13 21.44
CA ALA A 230 -4.39 29.56 21.25
C ALA A 230 -3.55 28.52 20.47
N VAL A 231 -3.72 27.22 20.74
CA VAL A 231 -3.09 26.16 19.92
C VAL A 231 -3.53 26.24 18.46
N LEU A 232 -4.83 26.44 18.24
CA LEU A 232 -5.41 26.60 16.90
C LEU A 232 -4.85 27.84 16.19
N GLY A 233 -4.78 28.98 16.87
CA GLY A 233 -4.25 30.23 16.30
C GLY A 233 -2.75 30.17 16.00
N TYR A 234 -1.97 29.48 16.85
CA TYR A 234 -0.53 29.32 16.63
C TYR A 234 -0.23 28.43 15.41
N ASN A 235 -0.93 27.30 15.26
CA ASN A 235 -0.67 26.34 14.19
C ASN A 235 -1.43 26.64 12.88
N TYR A 236 -2.59 27.30 12.96
CA TYR A 236 -3.49 27.55 11.84
C TYR A 236 -4.07 28.98 11.84
N PRO A 237 -3.22 30.03 11.85
CA PRO A 237 -3.65 31.42 12.00
C PRO A 237 -4.60 31.89 10.88
N GLU A 238 -4.43 31.38 9.66
CA GLU A 238 -5.23 31.76 8.49
C GLU A 238 -6.51 30.92 8.33
N SER A 239 -6.82 30.03 9.27
CA SER A 239 -7.99 29.15 9.15
C SER A 239 -9.30 29.87 9.55
N ASP A 240 -10.37 29.63 8.79
CA ASP A 240 -11.73 30.08 9.16
C ASP A 240 -12.13 29.59 10.56
N TRP A 241 -11.62 28.42 10.95
CA TRP A 241 -11.84 27.82 12.26
C TRP A 241 -11.20 28.63 13.39
N TYR A 242 -10.00 29.17 13.17
CA TYR A 242 -9.39 30.09 14.12
C TYR A 242 -10.24 31.36 14.26
N MET A 243 -10.68 31.96 13.15
CA MET A 243 -11.53 33.16 13.20
C MET A 243 -12.84 32.95 13.96
N LYS A 244 -13.45 31.76 13.84
CA LYS A 244 -14.64 31.39 14.62
C LYS A 244 -14.32 31.24 16.11
N SER A 245 -13.24 30.53 16.45
CA SER A 245 -12.80 30.37 17.84
C SER A 245 -12.46 31.71 18.49
N TYR A 246 -11.75 32.58 17.77
CA TYR A 246 -11.38 33.91 18.24
C TYR A 246 -12.61 34.77 18.57
N LYS A 247 -13.65 34.73 17.73
CA LYS A 247 -14.93 35.42 18.01
C LYS A 247 -15.63 34.87 19.26
N LEU A 248 -15.45 33.59 19.57
CA LEU A 248 -16.10 32.93 20.71
C LEU A 248 -15.41 33.24 22.04
N VAL A 249 -14.08 33.15 22.10
CA VAL A 249 -13.33 33.31 23.36
C VAL A 249 -12.66 34.68 23.53
N GLY A 250 -12.58 35.50 22.48
CA GLY A 250 -11.90 36.80 22.48
C GLY A 250 -10.37 36.71 22.29
N LYS A 251 -9.70 37.87 22.24
CA LYS A 251 -8.24 37.99 22.08
C LYS A 251 -7.54 37.81 23.43
N LYS A 252 -6.66 36.82 23.56
CA LYS A 252 -5.67 36.75 24.66
C LYS A 252 -4.32 36.22 24.18
N GLU A 253 -3.29 36.62 24.91
CA GLU A 253 -1.88 36.37 24.64
C GLU A 253 -1.52 34.88 24.60
N VAL A 254 -0.45 34.62 23.86
CA VAL A 254 0.16 33.31 23.58
C VAL A 254 0.36 32.50 24.86
N LEU A 255 -0.04 31.23 24.81
CA LEU A 255 0.21 30.25 25.87
C LEU A 255 1.68 30.33 26.35
N ASN A 256 1.87 30.53 27.65
CA ASN A 256 3.19 30.39 28.26
C ASN A 256 3.56 28.90 28.22
N SER A 257 4.73 28.55 27.67
CA SER A 257 5.14 27.15 27.42
C SER A 257 5.28 26.28 28.68
N ASP A 258 5.20 26.89 29.87
CA ASP A 258 5.34 26.24 31.17
C ASP A 258 4.01 25.73 31.78
N ASP A 259 2.86 25.96 31.13
CA ASP A 259 1.57 25.46 31.61
C ASP A 259 1.45 23.94 31.41
N LYS A 260 1.21 23.17 32.49
CA LYS A 260 1.09 21.68 32.47
C LYS A 260 -0.25 21.17 31.91
N SER A 261 -1.10 22.07 31.41
CA SER A 261 -2.38 21.71 30.80
C SER A 261 -2.23 20.72 29.64
N TRP A 262 -3.22 19.86 29.44
CA TRP A 262 -3.23 18.90 28.32
C TRP A 262 -3.12 19.61 26.95
N ALA A 263 -3.64 20.84 26.84
CA ALA A 263 -3.57 21.64 25.62
C ALA A 263 -2.14 22.08 25.26
N SER A 264 -1.24 22.30 26.23
CA SER A 264 0.15 22.66 25.93
C SER A 264 0.91 21.51 25.27
N LYS A 265 0.53 20.26 25.56
CA LYS A 265 1.06 19.06 24.87
C LYS A 265 0.72 19.06 23.37
N LEU A 266 -0.40 19.66 22.97
CA LEU A 266 -0.79 19.75 21.56
C LEU A 266 0.06 20.75 20.77
N LEU A 267 0.58 21.81 21.39
CA LEU A 267 1.40 22.83 20.71
C LEU A 267 2.61 22.24 19.98
N ASN A 268 3.35 21.36 20.65
CA ASN A 268 4.57 20.75 20.10
C ASN A 268 4.27 19.63 19.10
N LYS A 269 3.05 19.08 19.12
CA LYS A 269 2.66 17.91 18.31
C LYS A 269 2.16 18.28 16.92
N ILE A 270 1.54 19.44 16.80
CA ILE A 270 0.88 19.89 15.56
C ILE A 270 1.86 20.65 14.64
N LYS A 271 3.00 21.08 15.16
CA LYS A 271 4.06 21.80 14.45
C LYS A 271 4.67 20.99 13.30
#